data_AF-A0A7J2PMU7-F1
#
_entry.id   AF-A0A7J2PMU7-F1
#
_cell.length_a   1.000
_cell.length_b   1.000
_cell.length_c   1.000
_cell.angle_alpha   90.00
_cell.angle_beta   90.00
_cell.angle_gamma   90.00
#
_symmetry.space_group_name_H-M   'P 1'
#
loop_
_entity.id
_entity.type
_entity.pdbx_description
1 polymer ?
#
loop_
_entity_poly.entity_id
_entity_poly.type
_entity_poly.pdbx_seq_one_letter_code
_entity_poly.pdbx_strand_id
1 'polypeptide(L)'
;MFNQKLKGNWYEILKYNSDVNLKSLDKTVEKWVKIPFTPIEVEPHLIYYLFKTLYPKFVNDQQNILDVILSDDGKKVIRLYLYETIEAGIHQSIERLPLNFIKFHKKDLSDIDSLYDRILDAVFKKKGIKVSSLRIFKEKAITYINRYFVGLEDTPFDALIMKILDLIQKMIEQDLFSIYPEPEAFKFLKGLINFLNGIQLQKIFRLIYILLPEFNLAFILGSKELGLILHIQKVKVSKQDKPYLRFKLMSPTDLGITSKNLNKIEVMQLVRDQLQTEKTYFLNQTDLISILTEFFNLPVNFKDKNLEVFMQKILFGYRSHENHWRLQPKPKIYSNLRRFLIRLLGINYNLRKLSHWAIPDFFFSMFRRNLGMNSKILFFFTDINETKYNRKDINYLGKATKYIILIGVENGAIITIRLVNKGDLISNNKNESLESIWLTSSTKFGFLSTIIILDKTLLQEFISHFIFEQTKFAPFTKMKILKMFKNKKYFDMFPEIPPYKLLRKHGAFSLFKLLLPIFIDRHEF
;
A
#
# COMPACT_ATOMS: atom_id res chain seq x y z
N MET A 1 -29.61 1.09 9.40
CA MET A 1 -29.83 -0.23 8.77
C MET A 1 -28.86 -0.37 7.62
N PHE A 2 -28.09 -1.47 7.49
CA PHE A 2 -27.17 -1.64 6.36
C PHE A 2 -27.88 -1.60 5.00
N ASN A 3 -27.20 -1.12 3.97
CA ASN A 3 -27.65 -1.08 2.59
C ASN A 3 -28.14 -2.48 2.15
N GLN A 4 -29.30 -2.55 1.46
CA GLN A 4 -29.92 -3.81 1.05
C GLN A 4 -29.03 -4.63 0.13
N LYS A 5 -28.28 -3.99 -0.79
CA LYS A 5 -27.36 -4.68 -1.70
C LYS A 5 -26.20 -5.32 -0.95
N LEU A 6 -25.61 -4.60 0.03
CA LEU A 6 -24.57 -5.15 0.91
C LEU A 6 -25.10 -6.37 1.68
N LYS A 7 -26.29 -6.23 2.29
CA LYS A 7 -26.93 -7.28 3.06
C LYS A 7 -27.21 -8.51 2.19
N GLY A 8 -27.77 -8.32 0.99
CA GLY A 8 -28.06 -9.38 0.03
C GLY A 8 -26.81 -10.15 -0.37
N ASN A 9 -25.77 -9.43 -0.83
CA ASN A 9 -24.49 -10.05 -1.21
C ASN A 9 -23.84 -10.82 -0.05
N TRP A 10 -23.89 -10.29 1.17
CA TRP A 10 -23.35 -10.97 2.33
C TRP A 10 -24.07 -12.30 2.62
N TYR A 11 -25.40 -12.36 2.49
CA TYR A 11 -26.13 -13.63 2.63
C TYR A 11 -25.81 -14.65 1.54
N GLU A 12 -25.51 -14.20 0.32
CA GLU A 12 -25.09 -15.10 -0.74
C GLU A 12 -23.75 -15.76 -0.41
N ILE A 13 -22.80 -14.99 0.14
CA ILE A 13 -21.52 -15.51 0.63
C ILE A 13 -21.74 -16.49 1.78
N LEU A 14 -22.56 -16.15 2.78
CA LEU A 14 -22.87 -17.04 3.91
C LEU A 14 -23.50 -18.36 3.44
N LYS A 15 -24.47 -18.28 2.53
CA LYS A 15 -25.14 -19.45 1.94
C LYS A 15 -24.15 -20.32 1.18
N TYR A 16 -23.27 -19.72 0.39
CA TYR A 16 -22.23 -20.48 -0.29
C TYR A 16 -21.32 -21.20 0.72
N ASN A 17 -20.82 -20.49 1.74
CA ASN A 17 -19.96 -21.06 2.76
C ASN A 17 -20.62 -22.23 3.53
N SER A 18 -21.91 -22.14 3.83
CA SER A 18 -22.65 -23.26 4.46
C SER A 18 -22.77 -24.48 3.54
N ASP A 19 -22.89 -24.25 2.22
CA ASP A 19 -23.07 -25.31 1.23
C ASP A 19 -21.76 -26.01 0.83
N VAL A 20 -20.60 -25.31 0.91
CA VAL A 20 -19.28 -25.89 0.59
C VAL A 20 -18.94 -27.06 1.52
N ASN A 21 -19.38 -27.04 2.78
CA ASN A 21 -19.20 -28.18 3.68
C ASN A 21 -19.96 -29.45 3.25
N LEU A 22 -20.99 -29.31 2.41
CA LEU A 22 -21.88 -30.39 1.98
C LEU A 22 -21.53 -30.94 0.59
N LYS A 23 -20.63 -30.30 -0.16
CA LYS A 23 -20.25 -30.68 -1.53
C LYS A 23 -18.74 -30.51 -1.73
N SER A 24 -18.11 -31.43 -2.46
CA SER A 24 -16.72 -31.24 -2.90
C SER A 24 -16.56 -29.90 -3.64
N LEU A 25 -15.46 -29.19 -3.38
CA LEU A 25 -15.10 -27.89 -3.99
C LEU A 25 -15.08 -27.90 -5.54
N ASP A 26 -15.17 -29.07 -6.17
CA ASP A 26 -15.05 -29.28 -7.61
C ASP A 26 -16.32 -29.00 -8.42
N LYS A 27 -17.44 -28.60 -7.80
CA LYS A 27 -18.62 -28.19 -8.57
C LYS A 27 -18.51 -26.73 -8.96
N THR A 28 -18.31 -26.48 -10.26
CA THR A 28 -18.49 -25.16 -10.89
C THR A 28 -19.86 -24.62 -10.52
N VAL A 29 -19.89 -23.66 -9.61
CA VAL A 29 -21.11 -22.93 -9.26
C VAL A 29 -21.19 -21.77 -10.24
N GLU A 30 -22.14 -21.80 -11.18
CA GLU A 30 -22.38 -20.74 -12.19
C GLU A 30 -22.79 -19.37 -11.59
N LYS A 31 -22.80 -19.25 -10.27
CA LYS A 31 -23.24 -18.04 -9.58
C LYS A 31 -22.04 -17.19 -9.20
N TRP A 32 -21.97 -15.97 -9.74
CA TRP A 32 -21.00 -14.96 -9.35
C TRP A 32 -21.45 -14.25 -8.07
N VAL A 33 -20.49 -13.88 -7.22
CA VAL A 33 -20.73 -13.11 -5.98
C VAL A 33 -19.81 -11.92 -5.94
N LYS A 34 -20.27 -10.83 -5.32
CA LYS A 34 -19.52 -9.58 -5.26
C LYS A 34 -18.55 -9.61 -4.07
N ILE A 35 -17.30 -9.21 -4.29
CA ILE A 35 -16.36 -9.02 -3.18
C ILE A 35 -16.88 -7.85 -2.31
N PRO A 36 -17.07 -8.05 -0.99
CA PRO A 36 -17.63 -7.00 -0.13
C PRO A 36 -16.92 -5.65 -0.28
N PHE A 37 -17.69 -4.57 -0.26
CA PHE A 37 -17.22 -3.19 -0.45
C PHE A 37 -16.57 -2.88 -1.82
N THR A 38 -16.67 -3.75 -2.81
CA THR A 38 -16.16 -3.47 -4.17
C THR A 38 -17.24 -3.74 -5.23
N PRO A 39 -17.16 -3.18 -6.44
CA PRO A 39 -18.01 -3.54 -7.57
C PRO A 39 -17.59 -4.86 -8.26
N ILE A 40 -16.56 -5.54 -7.75
CA ILE A 40 -15.93 -6.68 -8.43
C ILE A 40 -16.71 -7.96 -8.10
N GLU A 41 -17.13 -8.67 -9.14
CA GLU A 41 -17.76 -9.98 -9.05
C GLU A 41 -16.74 -11.07 -9.36
N VAL A 42 -16.79 -12.15 -8.60
CA VAL A 42 -15.91 -13.32 -8.75
C VAL A 42 -16.68 -14.60 -8.48
N GLU A 43 -16.09 -15.73 -8.85
CA GLU A 43 -16.60 -17.02 -8.40
C GLU A 43 -16.53 -17.15 -6.86
N PRO A 44 -17.57 -17.73 -6.21
CA PRO A 44 -17.66 -17.80 -4.76
C PRO A 44 -16.48 -18.53 -4.10
N HIS A 45 -15.94 -19.55 -4.78
CA HIS A 45 -14.79 -20.30 -4.29
C HIS A 45 -13.55 -19.41 -4.10
N LEU A 46 -13.39 -18.36 -4.92
CA LEU A 46 -12.29 -17.40 -4.79
C LEU A 46 -12.46 -16.52 -3.54
N ILE A 47 -13.69 -16.08 -3.24
CA ILE A 47 -13.98 -15.33 -2.02
C ILE A 47 -13.72 -16.20 -0.80
N TYR A 48 -14.22 -17.43 -0.81
CA TYR A 48 -13.99 -18.42 0.24
C TYR A 48 -12.48 -18.57 0.50
N TYR A 49 -11.70 -18.81 -0.55
CA TYR A 49 -10.25 -18.97 -0.44
C TYR A 49 -9.55 -17.71 0.11
N LEU A 50 -9.93 -16.52 -0.37
CA LEU A 50 -9.41 -15.25 0.13
C LEU A 50 -9.73 -15.03 1.61
N PHE A 51 -10.94 -15.35 2.05
CA PHE A 51 -11.36 -15.19 3.43
C PHE A 51 -10.58 -16.11 4.34
N LYS A 52 -10.53 -17.41 4.03
CA LYS A 52 -9.72 -18.40 4.75
C LYS A 52 -8.26 -17.97 4.90
N THR A 53 -7.69 -17.42 3.84
CA THR A 53 -6.25 -17.12 3.78
C THR A 53 -5.87 -15.79 4.42
N LEU A 54 -6.71 -14.76 4.28
CA LEU A 54 -6.37 -13.38 4.68
C LEU A 54 -7.06 -12.96 5.98
N TYR A 55 -8.33 -13.28 6.20
CA TYR A 55 -9.09 -12.72 7.32
C TYR A 55 -8.51 -13.11 8.70
N PRO A 56 -8.15 -14.39 8.95
CA PRO A 56 -7.56 -14.79 10.23
C PRO A 56 -6.27 -14.03 10.56
N LYS A 57 -5.51 -13.63 9.53
CA LYS A 57 -4.22 -12.94 9.69
C LYS A 57 -4.35 -11.44 9.93
N PHE A 58 -5.34 -10.79 9.33
CA PHE A 58 -5.44 -9.32 9.34
C PHE A 58 -6.60 -8.77 10.17
N VAL A 59 -7.65 -9.56 10.38
CA VAL A 59 -8.87 -9.16 11.14
C VAL A 59 -8.98 -9.94 12.46
N ASN A 60 -8.16 -10.98 12.64
CA ASN A 60 -8.15 -11.88 13.79
C ASN A 60 -9.47 -12.68 13.97
N ASP A 61 -10.09 -13.03 12.85
CA ASP A 61 -11.33 -13.82 12.81
C ASP A 61 -11.04 -15.32 12.97
N GLN A 62 -10.56 -15.71 14.15
CA GLN A 62 -10.15 -17.10 14.46
C GLN A 62 -11.34 -18.03 14.73
N GLN A 63 -12.44 -17.49 15.25
CA GLN A 63 -13.68 -18.21 15.57
C GLN A 63 -14.90 -17.32 15.30
N ASN A 64 -15.99 -17.53 16.04
CA ASN A 64 -17.22 -16.76 15.94
C ASN A 64 -16.98 -15.29 16.31
N ILE A 65 -17.80 -14.40 15.77
CA ILE A 65 -17.66 -12.95 15.94
C ILE A 65 -18.97 -12.38 16.45
N LEU A 66 -18.90 -11.43 17.38
CA LEU A 66 -20.05 -10.66 17.80
C LEU A 66 -19.92 -9.21 17.31
N ASP A 67 -20.91 -8.75 16.54
CA ASP A 67 -21.07 -7.34 16.20
C ASP A 67 -22.05 -6.68 17.17
N VAL A 68 -21.59 -5.59 17.77
CA VAL A 68 -22.39 -4.73 18.65
C VAL A 68 -22.55 -3.38 17.98
N ILE A 69 -23.79 -3.01 17.66
CA ILE A 69 -24.11 -1.68 17.14
C ILE A 69 -24.66 -0.84 18.27
N LEU A 70 -23.97 0.25 18.60
CA LEU A 70 -24.32 1.20 19.65
C LEU A 70 -24.91 2.49 19.06
N SER A 71 -25.64 3.21 19.89
CA SER A 71 -25.94 4.63 19.66
C SER A 71 -24.65 5.44 19.58
N ASP A 72 -24.70 6.58 18.89
CA ASP A 72 -23.51 7.43 18.69
C ASP A 72 -22.90 7.93 20.01
N ASP A 73 -23.72 8.09 21.06
CA ASP A 73 -23.27 8.44 22.41
C ASP A 73 -22.73 7.25 23.22
N GLY A 74 -22.73 6.05 22.63
CA GLY A 74 -22.22 4.80 23.22
C GLY A 74 -23.07 4.24 24.36
N LYS A 75 -24.27 4.78 24.61
CA LYS A 75 -25.07 4.43 25.79
C LYS A 75 -26.05 3.28 25.59
N LYS A 76 -26.48 3.03 24.35
CA LYS A 76 -27.54 2.05 24.06
C LYS A 76 -27.08 1.07 22.99
N VAL A 77 -27.31 -0.21 23.24
CA VAL A 77 -27.20 -1.25 22.20
C VAL A 77 -28.41 -1.16 21.29
N ILE A 78 -28.17 -0.89 20.01
CA ILE A 78 -29.20 -0.81 18.98
C ILE A 78 -29.40 -2.18 18.33
N ARG A 79 -28.32 -2.93 18.08
CA ARG A 79 -28.35 -4.26 17.45
C ARG A 79 -27.19 -5.13 17.92
N LEU A 80 -27.43 -6.44 17.93
CA LEU A 80 -26.44 -7.47 18.18
C LEU A 80 -26.54 -8.53 17.08
N TYR A 81 -25.40 -8.89 16.50
CA TYR A 81 -25.32 -9.95 15.49
C TYR A 81 -24.20 -10.92 15.84
N LEU A 82 -24.53 -12.20 15.98
CA LEU A 82 -23.59 -13.28 16.17
C LEU A 82 -23.31 -13.94 14.82
N TYR A 83 -22.05 -13.94 14.42
CA TYR A 83 -21.57 -14.61 13.21
C TYR A 83 -20.94 -15.93 13.62
N GLU A 84 -21.51 -17.03 13.15
CA GLU A 84 -20.92 -18.34 13.38
C GLU A 84 -19.92 -18.69 12.29
N THR A 85 -18.83 -19.31 12.70
CA THR A 85 -17.65 -19.58 11.87
C THR A 85 -17.42 -21.08 11.81
N ILE A 86 -17.29 -21.63 10.59
CA ILE A 86 -16.97 -23.06 10.35
C ILE A 86 -15.50 -23.33 10.64
N GLU A 87 -14.66 -22.53 9.98
CA GLU A 87 -13.21 -22.52 10.10
C GLU A 87 -12.75 -21.06 10.09
N ALA A 88 -11.56 -20.78 10.61
CA ALA A 88 -11.08 -19.41 10.75
C ALA A 88 -11.28 -18.59 9.46
N GLY A 89 -11.93 -17.42 9.58
CA GLY A 89 -12.28 -16.52 8.48
C GLY A 89 -13.53 -16.90 7.67
N ILE A 90 -14.13 -18.08 7.85
CA ILE A 90 -15.28 -18.56 7.07
C ILE A 90 -16.55 -18.57 7.92
N HIS A 91 -17.43 -17.60 7.68
CA HIS A 91 -18.72 -17.50 8.35
C HIS A 91 -19.81 -18.31 7.63
N GLN A 92 -20.59 -19.09 8.37
CA GLN A 92 -21.73 -19.87 7.85
C GLN A 92 -23.08 -19.19 8.03
N SER A 93 -23.26 -18.49 9.15
CA SER A 93 -24.56 -17.99 9.56
C SER A 93 -24.41 -16.67 10.30
N ILE A 94 -25.52 -15.93 10.35
CA ILE A 94 -25.64 -14.71 11.13
C ILE A 94 -26.97 -14.76 11.90
N GLU A 95 -26.88 -14.69 13.21
CA GLU A 95 -28.04 -14.64 14.11
C GLU A 95 -28.18 -13.23 14.70
N ARG A 96 -29.40 -12.66 14.67
CA ARG A 96 -29.69 -11.43 15.41
C ARG A 96 -30.04 -11.77 16.85
N LEU A 97 -29.25 -11.29 17.80
CA LEU A 97 -29.50 -11.52 19.23
C LEU A 97 -30.44 -10.46 19.83
N PRO A 98 -31.20 -10.81 20.89
CA PRO A 98 -31.99 -9.86 21.67
C PRO A 98 -31.12 -8.75 22.28
N LEU A 99 -31.62 -7.51 22.37
CA LEU A 99 -30.82 -6.38 22.88
C LEU A 99 -30.42 -6.53 24.36
N ASN A 100 -31.22 -7.26 25.13
CA ASN A 100 -30.95 -7.61 26.53
C ASN A 100 -30.01 -8.82 26.67
N PHE A 101 -29.49 -9.37 25.57
CA PHE A 101 -28.60 -10.53 25.60
C PHE A 101 -27.31 -10.21 26.37
N ILE A 102 -26.79 -8.99 26.23
CA ILE A 102 -25.64 -8.43 26.93
C ILE A 102 -26.07 -7.13 27.60
N LYS A 103 -25.78 -6.98 28.90
CA LYS A 103 -25.87 -5.68 29.58
C LYS A 103 -24.66 -4.85 29.16
N PHE A 104 -24.90 -3.67 28.62
CA PHE A 104 -23.85 -2.74 28.18
C PHE A 104 -23.96 -1.44 28.97
N HIS A 105 -22.86 -0.99 29.56
CA HIS A 105 -22.78 0.25 30.30
C HIS A 105 -21.76 1.19 29.64
N LYS A 106 -21.94 2.51 29.76
CA LYS A 106 -21.01 3.49 29.17
C LYS A 106 -19.56 3.30 29.66
N LYS A 107 -19.38 2.87 30.92
CA LYS A 107 -18.06 2.56 31.52
C LYS A 107 -17.39 1.34 30.86
N ASP A 108 -18.14 0.48 30.21
CA ASP A 108 -17.60 -0.71 29.53
C ASP A 108 -16.74 -0.32 28.31
N LEU A 109 -16.93 0.88 27.74
CA LEU A 109 -16.08 1.39 26.65
C LEU A 109 -14.69 1.86 27.14
N SER A 110 -14.53 2.12 28.44
CA SER A 110 -13.22 2.44 29.05
C SER A 110 -12.49 1.20 29.56
N ASP A 111 -13.17 0.07 29.74
CA ASP A 111 -12.61 -1.22 30.16
C ASP A 111 -13.15 -2.33 29.24
N ILE A 112 -12.59 -2.37 28.02
CA ILE A 112 -13.07 -3.25 26.96
C ILE A 112 -12.74 -4.72 27.26
N ASP A 113 -11.71 -4.98 28.06
CA ASP A 113 -11.28 -6.32 28.48
C ASP A 113 -12.37 -6.95 29.35
N SER A 114 -12.80 -6.25 30.42
CA SER A 114 -13.88 -6.72 31.29
C SER A 114 -15.20 -6.91 30.53
N LEU A 115 -15.51 -5.99 29.61
CA LEU A 115 -16.67 -6.12 28.73
C LEU A 115 -16.58 -7.38 27.85
N TYR A 116 -15.42 -7.63 27.26
CA TYR A 116 -15.20 -8.78 26.40
C TYR A 116 -15.38 -10.10 27.16
N ASP A 117 -14.77 -10.25 28.32
CA ASP A 117 -14.90 -11.45 29.15
C ASP A 117 -16.35 -11.71 29.56
N ARG A 118 -17.08 -10.66 29.95
CA ARG A 118 -18.53 -10.74 30.23
C ARG A 118 -19.34 -11.19 29.02
N ILE A 119 -18.98 -10.72 27.83
CA ILE A 119 -19.63 -11.11 26.57
C ILE A 119 -19.34 -12.58 26.26
N LEU A 120 -18.08 -13.01 26.39
CA LEU A 120 -17.67 -14.40 26.19
C LEU A 120 -18.46 -15.34 27.08
N ASP A 121 -18.50 -15.04 28.39
CA ASP A 121 -19.25 -15.83 29.36
C ASP A 121 -20.75 -15.87 29.04
N ALA A 122 -21.34 -14.73 28.66
CA ALA A 122 -22.76 -14.65 28.35
C ALA A 122 -23.12 -15.44 27.08
N VAL A 123 -22.31 -15.33 26.02
CA VAL A 123 -22.51 -16.08 24.77
C VAL A 123 -22.31 -17.57 25.03
N PHE A 124 -21.24 -17.95 25.73
CA PHE A 124 -20.94 -19.36 26.01
C PHE A 124 -22.03 -20.02 26.87
N LYS A 125 -22.48 -19.38 27.95
CA LYS A 125 -23.55 -19.92 28.82
C LYS A 125 -24.89 -20.07 28.11
N LYS A 126 -25.24 -19.14 27.20
CA LYS A 126 -26.56 -19.13 26.54
C LYS A 126 -26.60 -19.90 25.22
N LYS A 127 -25.47 -20.05 24.54
CA LYS A 127 -25.40 -20.61 23.18
C LYS A 127 -24.41 -21.77 23.05
N GLY A 128 -23.52 -22.00 24.01
CA GLY A 128 -22.48 -23.03 23.93
C GLY A 128 -21.36 -22.70 22.94
N ILE A 129 -21.26 -21.44 22.50
CA ILE A 129 -20.36 -21.01 21.42
C ILE A 129 -19.30 -20.06 22.00
N LYS A 130 -18.04 -20.19 21.55
CA LYS A 130 -16.95 -19.27 21.87
C LYS A 130 -16.82 -18.19 20.82
N VAL A 131 -16.68 -16.93 21.25
CA VAL A 131 -16.42 -15.80 20.37
C VAL A 131 -14.92 -15.49 20.45
N SER A 132 -14.31 -15.16 19.31
CA SER A 132 -12.89 -14.78 19.24
C SER A 132 -12.66 -13.28 19.08
N SER A 133 -13.69 -12.57 18.62
CA SER A 133 -13.60 -11.16 18.27
C SER A 133 -14.93 -10.46 18.53
N LEU A 134 -14.84 -9.27 19.11
CA LEU A 134 -15.93 -8.33 19.34
C LEU A 134 -15.71 -7.12 18.44
N ARG A 135 -16.65 -6.85 17.55
CA ARG A 135 -16.64 -5.68 16.68
C ARG A 135 -17.71 -4.70 17.14
N ILE A 136 -17.31 -3.49 17.52
CA ILE A 136 -18.23 -2.47 18.01
C ILE A 136 -18.36 -1.37 16.96
N PHE A 137 -19.58 -1.08 16.54
CA PHE A 137 -19.91 -0.02 15.60
C PHE A 137 -20.80 1.03 16.26
N LYS A 138 -20.50 2.31 16.07
CA LYS A 138 -21.47 3.39 16.33
C LYS A 138 -22.44 3.49 15.14
N GLU A 139 -23.66 3.94 15.37
CA GLU A 139 -24.70 4.08 14.33
C GLU A 139 -24.23 4.95 13.14
N LYS A 140 -23.45 6.00 13.41
CA LYS A 140 -22.83 6.84 12.38
C LYS A 140 -21.87 6.06 11.47
N ALA A 141 -21.21 5.00 11.95
CA ALA A 141 -20.40 4.12 11.11
C ALA A 141 -21.26 3.47 10.01
N ILE A 142 -22.44 2.97 10.40
CA ILE A 142 -23.40 2.34 9.50
C ILE A 142 -23.89 3.36 8.46
N THR A 143 -24.10 4.61 8.88
CA THR A 143 -24.46 5.70 7.97
C THR A 143 -23.37 5.96 6.94
N TYR A 144 -22.10 5.99 7.34
CA TYR A 144 -20.99 6.16 6.39
C TYR A 144 -20.83 4.97 5.46
N ILE A 145 -20.94 3.74 5.96
CA ILE A 145 -20.94 2.52 5.15
C ILE A 145 -22.07 2.59 4.11
N ASN A 146 -23.29 2.93 4.51
CA ASN A 146 -24.41 3.02 3.57
C ASN A 146 -24.19 4.06 2.47
N ARG A 147 -23.65 5.23 2.83
CA ARG A 147 -23.31 6.29 1.86
C ARG A 147 -22.23 5.83 0.89
N TYR A 148 -21.24 5.06 1.36
CA TYR A 148 -20.22 4.47 0.49
C TYR A 148 -20.82 3.55 -0.58
N PHE A 149 -21.87 2.80 -0.26
CA PHE A 149 -22.53 1.90 -1.22
C PHE A 149 -23.40 2.61 -2.26
N VAL A 150 -23.73 3.89 -2.09
CA VAL A 150 -24.50 4.66 -3.08
C VAL A 150 -23.66 4.88 -4.33
N GLY A 151 -24.09 4.33 -5.48
CA GLY A 151 -23.37 4.45 -6.76
C GLY A 151 -22.06 3.66 -6.83
N LEU A 152 -21.89 2.62 -5.99
CA LEU A 152 -20.67 1.81 -5.95
C LEU A 152 -20.40 1.06 -7.26
N GLU A 153 -21.46 0.58 -7.93
CA GLU A 153 -21.38 -0.22 -9.17
C GLU A 153 -20.74 0.55 -10.32
N ASP A 154 -21.05 1.84 -10.44
CA ASP A 154 -20.52 2.71 -11.50
C ASP A 154 -19.20 3.39 -11.13
N THR A 155 -18.64 3.10 -9.95
CA THR A 155 -17.42 3.78 -9.46
C THR A 155 -16.17 3.14 -10.07
N PRO A 156 -15.32 3.90 -10.79
CA PRO A 156 -14.03 3.41 -11.27
C PRO A 156 -13.11 2.94 -10.14
N PHE A 157 -12.23 1.98 -10.41
CA PHE A 157 -11.45 1.31 -9.36
C PHE A 157 -10.50 2.24 -8.58
N ASP A 158 -9.91 3.26 -9.24
CA ASP A 158 -9.10 4.26 -8.54
C ASP A 158 -9.94 5.15 -7.61
N ALA A 159 -11.14 5.56 -8.05
CA ALA A 159 -12.08 6.31 -7.24
C ALA A 159 -12.62 5.46 -6.07
N LEU A 160 -12.81 4.16 -6.29
CA LEU A 160 -13.18 3.19 -5.26
C LEU A 160 -12.14 3.15 -4.13
N ILE A 161 -10.85 3.02 -4.48
CA ILE A 161 -9.76 3.02 -3.49
C ILE A 161 -9.72 4.35 -2.73
N MET A 162 -9.91 5.49 -3.41
CA MET A 162 -9.99 6.78 -2.72
C MET A 162 -11.15 6.84 -1.72
N LYS A 163 -12.36 6.40 -2.13
CA LYS A 163 -13.55 6.38 -1.26
C LYS A 163 -13.37 5.46 -0.06
N ILE A 164 -12.79 4.27 -0.23
CA ILE A 164 -12.63 3.32 0.88
C ILE A 164 -11.57 3.81 1.89
N LEU A 165 -10.48 4.43 1.41
CA LEU A 165 -9.47 5.03 2.29
C LEU A 165 -10.03 6.22 3.09
N ASP A 166 -10.88 7.05 2.47
CA ASP A 166 -11.59 8.14 3.15
C ASP A 166 -12.59 7.61 4.19
N LEU A 167 -13.33 6.54 3.87
CA LEU A 167 -14.22 5.86 4.80
C LEU A 167 -13.45 5.32 6.02
N ILE A 168 -12.38 4.55 5.79
CA ILE A 168 -11.55 3.97 6.87
C ILE A 168 -10.99 5.07 7.77
N GLN A 169 -10.45 6.14 7.17
CA GLN A 169 -9.90 7.26 7.93
C GLN A 169 -10.96 7.95 8.79
N LYS A 170 -12.14 8.26 8.23
CA LYS A 170 -13.26 8.84 9.00
C LYS A 170 -13.75 7.93 10.12
N MET A 171 -13.80 6.62 9.89
CA MET A 171 -14.22 5.66 10.91
C MET A 171 -13.24 5.63 12.09
N ILE A 172 -11.95 5.74 11.82
CA ILE A 172 -10.90 5.76 12.86
C ILE A 172 -10.83 7.11 13.57
N GLU A 173 -10.76 8.23 12.84
CA GLU A 173 -10.63 9.58 13.43
C GLU A 173 -11.82 9.97 14.32
N GLN A 174 -13.00 9.40 14.07
CA GLN A 174 -14.22 9.66 14.85
C GLN A 174 -14.54 8.54 15.85
N ASP A 175 -13.64 7.57 16.04
CA ASP A 175 -13.82 6.40 16.91
C ASP A 175 -15.17 5.70 16.68
N LEU A 176 -15.53 5.45 15.43
CA LEU A 176 -16.83 4.88 15.04
C LEU A 176 -16.83 3.36 14.99
N PHE A 177 -15.64 2.76 14.98
CA PHE A 177 -15.45 1.33 14.85
C PHE A 177 -14.26 0.87 15.68
N SER A 178 -14.42 -0.25 16.38
CA SER A 178 -13.34 -0.91 17.11
C SER A 178 -13.47 -2.43 16.99
N ILE A 179 -12.34 -3.12 17.01
CA ILE A 179 -12.25 -4.58 17.04
C ILE A 179 -11.46 -4.96 18.29
N TYR A 180 -11.93 -5.97 19.02
CA TYR A 180 -11.25 -6.51 20.19
C TYR A 180 -11.21 -8.05 20.15
N PRO A 181 -10.06 -8.70 20.41
CA PRO A 181 -8.74 -8.08 20.60
C PRO A 181 -8.26 -7.39 19.31
N GLU A 182 -7.51 -6.30 19.47
CA GLU A 182 -7.16 -5.41 18.35
C GLU A 182 -6.20 -6.10 17.36
N PRO A 183 -6.59 -6.29 16.09
CA PRO A 183 -5.71 -6.90 15.09
C PRO A 183 -4.53 -5.98 14.74
N GLU A 184 -3.34 -6.54 14.49
CA GLU A 184 -2.14 -5.75 14.19
C GLU A 184 -2.32 -4.84 12.96
N ALA A 185 -3.04 -5.29 11.93
CA ALA A 185 -3.35 -4.43 10.78
C ALA A 185 -4.23 -3.24 11.14
N PHE A 186 -5.20 -3.41 12.05
CA PHE A 186 -6.05 -2.33 12.52
C PHE A 186 -5.27 -1.36 13.41
N LYS A 187 -4.46 -1.88 14.33
CA LYS A 187 -3.54 -1.11 15.19
C LYS A 187 -2.55 -0.29 14.37
N PHE A 188 -1.98 -0.88 13.31
CA PHE A 188 -1.11 -0.19 12.37
C PHE A 188 -1.84 0.93 11.63
N LEU A 189 -3.04 0.68 11.09
CA LEU A 189 -3.83 1.69 10.39
C LEU A 189 -4.20 2.86 11.31
N LYS A 190 -4.63 2.57 12.55
CA LYS A 190 -4.94 3.57 13.57
C LYS A 190 -3.71 4.40 13.91
N GLY A 191 -2.58 3.74 14.16
CA GLY A 191 -1.31 4.41 14.39
C GLY A 191 -0.89 5.28 13.20
N LEU A 192 -1.03 4.78 11.97
CA LEU A 192 -0.66 5.47 10.74
C LEU A 192 -1.48 6.75 10.54
N ILE A 193 -2.79 6.68 10.74
CA ILE A 193 -3.69 7.84 10.63
C ILE A 193 -3.32 8.91 11.67
N ASN A 194 -3.09 8.50 12.92
CA ASN A 194 -2.67 9.42 13.98
C ASN A 194 -1.32 10.07 13.65
N PHE A 195 -0.37 9.27 13.14
CA PHE A 195 0.97 9.72 12.76
C PHE A 195 0.98 10.69 11.58
N LEU A 196 0.07 10.51 10.62
CA LEU A 196 -0.09 11.38 9.45
C LEU A 196 -0.73 12.74 9.77
N ASN A 197 -1.23 12.94 10.99
CA ASN A 197 -1.68 14.22 11.55
C ASN A 197 -2.49 15.08 10.55
N GLY A 198 -3.66 14.58 10.14
CA GLY A 198 -4.58 15.29 9.25
C GLY A 198 -4.27 15.17 7.75
N ILE A 199 -3.20 14.48 7.35
CA ILE A 199 -3.01 14.11 5.94
C ILE A 199 -4.00 13.00 5.59
N GLN A 200 -4.81 13.25 4.57
CA GLN A 200 -5.82 12.29 4.11
C GLN A 200 -5.18 11.15 3.32
N LEU A 201 -5.49 9.89 3.67
CA LEU A 201 -5.05 8.68 2.99
C LEU A 201 -5.42 8.69 1.50
N GLN A 202 -6.63 9.18 1.16
CA GLN A 202 -7.05 9.35 -0.23
C GLN A 202 -6.13 10.31 -1.04
N LYS A 203 -5.56 11.34 -0.39
CA LYS A 203 -4.63 12.27 -1.04
C LYS A 203 -3.27 11.61 -1.27
N ILE A 204 -2.80 10.79 -0.32
CA ILE A 204 -1.59 9.97 -0.47
C ILE A 204 -1.76 9.00 -1.64
N PHE A 205 -2.88 8.27 -1.69
CA PHE A 205 -3.17 7.37 -2.81
C PHE A 205 -3.25 8.11 -4.14
N ARG A 206 -3.91 9.28 -4.20
CA ARG A 206 -3.96 10.11 -5.40
C ARG A 206 -2.57 10.54 -5.87
N LEU A 207 -1.68 10.89 -4.94
CA LEU A 207 -0.29 11.23 -5.25
C LEU A 207 0.43 10.03 -5.89
N ILE A 208 0.36 8.86 -5.26
CA ILE A 208 0.93 7.61 -5.79
C ILE A 208 0.36 7.32 -7.18
N TYR A 209 -0.97 7.37 -7.31
CA TYR A 209 -1.67 7.12 -8.56
C TYR A 209 -1.19 8.03 -9.69
N ILE A 210 -0.99 9.32 -9.44
CA ILE A 210 -0.49 10.29 -10.42
C ILE A 210 0.96 9.99 -10.84
N LEU A 211 1.76 9.39 -9.96
CA LEU A 211 3.15 9.03 -10.22
C LEU A 211 3.31 7.76 -11.06
N LEU A 212 2.32 6.86 -11.06
CA LEU A 212 2.38 5.62 -11.84
C LEU A 212 2.25 5.92 -13.35
N PRO A 213 3.07 5.32 -14.23
CA PRO A 213 2.86 5.37 -15.68
C PRO A 213 1.62 4.58 -16.10
N GLU A 214 1.23 4.63 -17.37
CA GLU A 214 0.32 3.64 -17.94
C GLU A 214 0.97 2.25 -17.87
N PHE A 215 0.16 1.22 -17.60
CA PHE A 215 0.64 -0.16 -17.49
C PHE A 215 -0.48 -1.17 -17.69
N ASN A 216 -0.11 -2.38 -18.11
CA ASN A 216 -0.99 -3.55 -18.16
C ASN A 216 -0.25 -4.77 -17.61
N LEU A 217 -0.55 -5.15 -16.35
CA LEU A 217 0.19 -6.17 -15.61
C LEU A 217 -0.74 -7.28 -15.09
N ALA A 218 -0.27 -8.52 -15.13
CA ALA A 218 -0.90 -9.66 -14.46
C ALA A 218 -0.01 -10.19 -13.32
N PHE A 219 -0.60 -10.56 -12.20
CA PHE A 219 0.07 -11.23 -11.08
C PHE A 219 -0.62 -12.56 -10.81
N ILE A 220 0.14 -13.64 -10.95
CA ILE A 220 -0.27 -14.99 -10.58
C ILE A 220 0.23 -15.22 -9.15
N LEU A 221 -0.69 -15.29 -8.20
CA LEU A 221 -0.40 -15.69 -6.82
C LEU A 221 -0.48 -17.20 -6.75
N GLY A 222 0.68 -17.85 -6.80
CA GLY A 222 0.77 -19.30 -6.73
C GLY A 222 0.58 -19.80 -5.29
N SER A 223 -0.30 -20.78 -5.11
CA SER A 223 -0.44 -21.56 -3.88
C SER A 223 -0.51 -23.06 -4.19
N LYS A 224 -0.54 -23.89 -3.15
CA LYS A 224 -0.73 -25.34 -3.29
C LYS A 224 -2.17 -25.73 -3.61
N GLU A 225 -3.15 -24.86 -3.31
CA GLU A 225 -4.59 -25.16 -3.38
C GLU A 225 -5.24 -24.50 -4.59
N LEU A 226 -5.05 -23.18 -4.75
CA LEU A 226 -5.61 -22.36 -5.82
C LEU A 226 -4.62 -21.26 -6.22
N GLY A 227 -4.30 -21.19 -7.51
CA GLY A 227 -3.67 -19.99 -8.06
C GLY A 227 -4.70 -18.86 -8.16
N LEU A 228 -4.33 -17.62 -7.85
CA LEU A 228 -5.16 -16.44 -8.12
C LEU A 228 -4.50 -15.60 -9.21
N ILE A 229 -5.29 -15.03 -10.11
CA ILE A 229 -4.80 -14.11 -11.14
C ILE A 229 -5.37 -12.72 -10.88
N LEU A 230 -4.49 -11.78 -10.58
CA LEU A 230 -4.79 -10.36 -10.44
C LEU A 230 -4.37 -9.65 -11.72
N HIS A 231 -5.34 -9.08 -12.44
CA HIS A 231 -5.09 -8.27 -13.62
C HIS A 231 -5.33 -6.81 -13.30
N ILE A 232 -4.29 -5.99 -13.40
CA ILE A 232 -4.35 -4.55 -13.07
C ILE A 232 -3.84 -3.75 -14.24
N GLN A 233 -4.62 -2.77 -14.66
CA GLN A 233 -4.28 -1.88 -15.76
C GLN A 233 -4.49 -0.44 -15.37
N LYS A 234 -3.56 0.43 -15.77
CA LYS A 234 -3.77 1.88 -15.83
C LYS A 234 -3.83 2.28 -17.29
N VAL A 235 -5.04 2.60 -17.76
CA VAL A 235 -5.33 2.85 -19.16
C VAL A 235 -5.87 4.26 -19.37
N LYS A 236 -5.64 4.78 -20.57
CA LYS A 236 -6.18 6.03 -21.08
C LYS A 236 -6.88 5.73 -22.40
N VAL A 237 -8.20 5.91 -22.46
CA VAL A 237 -9.01 5.50 -23.61
C VAL A 237 -8.82 6.45 -24.80
N SER A 238 -8.73 7.76 -24.54
CA SER A 238 -8.38 8.78 -25.53
C SER A 238 -7.36 9.77 -24.98
N LYS A 239 -6.67 10.53 -25.85
CA LYS A 239 -5.72 11.57 -25.42
C LYS A 239 -6.33 12.62 -24.47
N GLN A 240 -7.65 12.81 -24.54
CA GLN A 240 -8.39 13.79 -23.74
C GLN A 240 -8.90 13.22 -22.41
N ASP A 241 -9.02 11.89 -22.29
CA ASP A 241 -9.53 11.26 -21.06
C ASP A 241 -8.52 11.33 -19.92
N LYS A 242 -9.04 11.33 -18.69
CA LYS A 242 -8.20 11.03 -17.53
C LYS A 242 -7.91 9.53 -17.53
N PRO A 243 -6.66 9.10 -17.25
CA PRO A 243 -6.41 7.69 -17.03
C PRO A 243 -7.26 7.20 -15.86
N TYR A 244 -7.54 5.90 -15.81
CA TYR A 244 -8.22 5.25 -14.68
C TYR A 244 -7.66 3.85 -14.45
N LEU A 245 -7.93 3.28 -13.28
CA LEU A 245 -7.54 1.90 -12.98
C LEU A 245 -8.64 0.92 -13.35
N ARG A 246 -8.22 -0.20 -13.95
CA ARG A 246 -9.04 -1.40 -14.11
C ARG A 246 -8.42 -2.52 -13.28
N PHE A 247 -9.26 -3.28 -12.61
CA PHE A 247 -8.87 -4.44 -11.82
C PHE A 247 -9.80 -5.61 -12.15
N LYS A 248 -9.23 -6.79 -12.33
CA LYS A 248 -9.96 -8.06 -12.38
C LYS A 248 -9.27 -9.09 -11.51
N LEU A 249 -10.05 -9.86 -10.76
CA LEU A 249 -9.60 -11.04 -10.04
C LEU A 249 -10.22 -12.26 -10.72
N MET A 250 -9.39 -13.24 -11.06
CA MET A 250 -9.81 -14.44 -11.79
C MET A 250 -9.11 -15.68 -11.21
N SER A 251 -9.71 -16.83 -11.42
CA SER A 251 -9.06 -18.13 -11.26
C SER A 251 -8.28 -18.49 -12.54
N PRO A 252 -7.24 -19.34 -12.48
CA PRO A 252 -6.62 -19.93 -13.66
C PRO A 252 -7.62 -20.70 -14.53
N THR A 253 -8.63 -21.32 -13.92
CA THR A 253 -9.68 -22.05 -14.64
C THR A 253 -10.58 -21.14 -15.48
N ASP A 254 -10.80 -19.87 -15.07
CA ASP A 254 -11.54 -18.87 -15.87
C ASP A 254 -10.85 -18.60 -17.23
N LEU A 255 -9.55 -18.87 -17.28
CA LEU A 255 -8.69 -18.73 -18.47
C LEU A 255 -8.50 -20.06 -19.22
N GLY A 256 -9.21 -21.12 -18.82
CA GLY A 256 -9.06 -22.47 -19.36
C GLY A 256 -7.75 -23.14 -18.97
N ILE A 257 -7.03 -22.60 -17.96
CA ILE A 257 -5.75 -23.14 -17.51
C ILE A 257 -6.04 -24.19 -16.44
N THR A 258 -6.02 -25.46 -16.83
CA THR A 258 -6.09 -26.58 -15.89
C THR A 258 -4.70 -26.88 -15.32
N SER A 259 -4.57 -26.87 -14.00
CA SER A 259 -3.30 -26.94 -13.26
C SER A 259 -2.58 -28.30 -13.33
N LYS A 260 -3.12 -29.27 -14.08
CA LYS A 260 -2.49 -30.58 -14.25
C LYS A 260 -1.46 -30.50 -15.38
N ASN A 261 -0.18 -30.44 -15.00
CA ASN A 261 1.03 -30.63 -15.82
C ASN A 261 1.65 -29.42 -16.55
N LEU A 262 1.16 -28.19 -16.40
CA LEU A 262 1.80 -27.03 -17.05
C LEU A 262 2.95 -26.46 -16.21
N ASN A 263 4.08 -26.15 -16.86
CA ASN A 263 5.20 -25.45 -16.22
C ASN A 263 4.77 -24.03 -15.85
N LYS A 264 5.24 -23.49 -14.72
CA LYS A 264 4.97 -22.11 -14.28
C LYS A 264 5.21 -21.07 -15.38
N ILE A 265 6.24 -21.28 -16.21
CA ILE A 265 6.57 -20.36 -17.31
C ILE A 265 5.51 -20.40 -18.41
N GLU A 266 5.01 -21.59 -18.76
CA GLU A 266 3.95 -21.78 -19.76
C GLU A 266 2.65 -21.13 -19.27
N VAL A 267 2.27 -21.36 -18.01
CA VAL A 267 1.11 -20.69 -17.39
C VAL A 267 1.25 -19.17 -17.47
N MET A 268 2.42 -18.62 -17.13
CA MET A 268 2.65 -17.17 -17.23
C MET A 268 2.56 -16.64 -18.66
N GLN A 269 3.00 -17.42 -19.66
CA GLN A 269 2.87 -17.07 -21.08
C GLN A 269 1.42 -17.10 -21.53
N LEU A 270 0.67 -18.16 -21.20
CA LEU A 270 -0.76 -18.26 -21.51
C LEU A 270 -1.55 -17.08 -20.92
N VAL A 271 -1.35 -16.79 -19.63
CA VAL A 271 -1.99 -15.63 -18.97
C VAL A 271 -1.60 -14.33 -19.65
N ARG A 272 -0.32 -14.17 -20.01
CA ARG A 272 0.16 -12.96 -20.69
C ARG A 272 -0.54 -12.78 -22.03
N ASP A 273 -0.60 -13.83 -22.83
CA ASP A 273 -1.06 -13.78 -24.21
C ASP A 273 -2.60 -13.63 -24.26
N GLN A 274 -3.34 -14.32 -23.39
CA GLN A 274 -4.79 -14.18 -23.29
C GLN A 274 -5.24 -12.82 -22.74
N LEU A 275 -4.57 -12.30 -21.70
CA LEU A 275 -4.88 -10.98 -21.13
C LEU A 275 -4.18 -9.82 -21.85
N GLN A 276 -3.38 -10.13 -22.88
CA GLN A 276 -2.55 -9.20 -23.65
C GLN A 276 -1.72 -8.27 -22.74
N THR A 277 -1.19 -8.81 -21.63
CA THR A 277 -0.43 -8.02 -20.67
C THR A 277 0.99 -7.76 -21.13
N GLU A 278 1.56 -6.62 -20.75
CA GLU A 278 2.96 -6.32 -21.02
C GLU A 278 3.88 -7.27 -20.25
N LYS A 279 3.45 -7.62 -19.03
CA LYS A 279 4.18 -8.49 -18.12
C LYS A 279 3.25 -9.29 -17.23
N THR A 280 3.68 -10.53 -16.97
CA THR A 280 3.09 -11.41 -15.99
C THR A 280 4.11 -11.70 -14.90
N TYR A 281 3.74 -11.46 -13.65
CA TYR A 281 4.50 -11.82 -12.46
C TYR A 281 3.93 -13.10 -11.88
N PHE A 282 4.78 -14.01 -11.44
CA PHE A 282 4.38 -15.13 -10.59
C PHE A 282 4.97 -14.89 -9.21
N LEU A 283 4.13 -14.84 -8.19
CA LEU A 283 4.50 -14.61 -6.80
C LEU A 283 4.06 -15.82 -5.98
N ASN A 284 4.92 -16.30 -5.08
CA ASN A 284 4.46 -17.23 -4.06
C ASN A 284 3.50 -16.51 -3.09
N GLN A 285 2.27 -17.00 -2.96
CA GLN A 285 1.26 -16.37 -2.12
C GLN A 285 1.64 -16.41 -0.63
N THR A 286 2.26 -17.48 -0.14
CA THR A 286 2.66 -17.58 1.28
C THR A 286 3.70 -16.53 1.63
N ASP A 287 4.66 -16.32 0.73
CA ASP A 287 5.74 -15.35 0.90
C ASP A 287 5.18 -13.91 0.86
N LEU A 288 4.24 -13.64 -0.06
CA LEU A 288 3.56 -12.34 -0.15
C LEU A 288 2.77 -12.03 1.13
N ILE A 289 2.00 -12.99 1.64
CA ILE A 289 1.23 -12.82 2.87
C ILE A 289 2.17 -12.60 4.06
N SER A 290 3.27 -13.34 4.14
CA SER A 290 4.28 -13.15 5.20
C SER A 290 4.82 -11.73 5.20
N ILE A 291 5.21 -11.20 4.04
CA ILE A 291 5.70 -9.82 3.90
C ILE A 291 4.63 -8.80 4.33
N LEU A 292 3.37 -9.01 3.94
CA LEU A 292 2.27 -8.14 4.33
C LEU A 292 2.04 -8.17 5.85
N THR A 293 2.04 -9.36 6.47
CA THR A 293 1.90 -9.50 7.93
C THR A 293 3.04 -8.78 8.65
N GLU A 294 4.28 -8.96 8.22
CA GLU A 294 5.42 -8.25 8.81
C GLU A 294 5.31 -6.73 8.66
N PHE A 295 4.82 -6.23 7.53
CA PHE A 295 4.58 -4.80 7.32
C PHE A 295 3.55 -4.24 8.32
N PHE A 296 2.43 -4.93 8.50
CA PHE A 296 1.40 -4.50 9.46
C PHE A 296 1.85 -4.64 10.91
N ASN A 297 2.83 -5.49 11.20
CA ASN A 297 3.43 -5.60 12.53
C ASN A 297 4.51 -4.54 12.80
N LEU A 298 4.85 -3.68 11.83
CA LEU A 298 5.81 -2.61 12.06
C LEU A 298 5.25 -1.57 13.02
N PRO A 299 6.03 -1.11 14.01
CA PRO A 299 5.58 -0.03 14.85
C PRO A 299 5.58 1.28 14.04
N VAL A 300 4.49 2.04 14.16
CA VAL A 300 4.26 3.24 13.31
C VAL A 300 5.21 4.39 13.63
N ASN A 301 5.81 4.42 14.81
CA ASN A 301 6.98 5.27 15.05
C ASN A 301 8.18 4.68 14.31
N PHE A 302 8.24 4.97 13.01
CA PHE A 302 9.21 4.41 12.08
C PHE A 302 10.64 4.81 12.48
N LYS A 303 11.24 4.02 13.37
CA LYS A 303 12.66 4.10 13.74
C LYS A 303 13.49 3.73 12.52
N ASP A 304 14.60 4.44 12.33
CA ASP A 304 15.54 4.21 11.24
C ASP A 304 15.90 2.73 11.10
N LYS A 305 16.21 2.05 12.21
CA LYS A 305 16.53 0.62 12.22
C LYS A 305 15.38 -0.27 11.71
N ASN A 306 14.13 0.06 12.06
CA ASN A 306 12.97 -0.72 11.62
C ASN A 306 12.71 -0.51 10.13
N LEU A 307 12.83 0.73 9.65
CA LEU A 307 12.73 1.06 8.23
C LEU A 307 13.87 0.43 7.42
N GLU A 308 15.08 0.43 7.97
CA GLU A 308 16.26 -0.19 7.37
C GLU A 308 16.04 -1.68 7.18
N VAL A 309 15.65 -2.41 8.23
CA VAL A 309 15.32 -3.85 8.16
C VAL A 309 14.18 -4.13 7.18
N PHE A 310 13.13 -3.30 7.19
CA PHE A 310 12.03 -3.47 6.24
C PHE A 310 12.49 -3.29 4.78
N MET A 311 13.32 -2.28 4.51
CA MET A 311 13.90 -2.06 3.19
C MET A 311 14.82 -3.21 2.78
N GLN A 312 15.63 -3.75 3.71
CA GLN A 312 16.46 -4.95 3.47
C GLN A 312 15.60 -6.14 3.02
N LYS A 313 14.47 -6.39 3.70
CA LYS A 313 13.54 -7.48 3.33
C LYS A 313 12.89 -7.29 1.96
N ILE A 314 12.42 -6.08 1.63
CA ILE A 314 11.88 -5.78 0.29
C ILE A 314 12.94 -6.04 -0.79
N LEU A 315 14.16 -5.54 -0.57
CA LEU A 315 15.26 -5.74 -1.52
C LEU A 315 15.67 -7.21 -1.65
N PHE A 316 15.65 -7.96 -0.55
CA PHE A 316 15.89 -9.40 -0.55
C PHE A 316 14.82 -10.15 -1.37
N GLY A 317 13.54 -9.84 -1.16
CA GLY A 317 12.45 -10.37 -1.96
C GLY A 317 12.62 -10.05 -3.44
N TYR A 318 12.93 -8.79 -3.78
CA TYR A 318 13.16 -8.35 -5.15
C TYR A 318 14.38 -9.03 -5.80
N ARG A 319 15.50 -9.18 -5.08
CA ARG A 319 16.69 -9.90 -5.53
C ARG A 319 16.41 -11.37 -5.84
N SER A 320 15.47 -11.99 -5.13
CA SER A 320 15.17 -13.43 -5.19
C SER A 320 14.32 -13.85 -6.40
N HIS A 321 14.57 -13.21 -7.55
CA HIS A 321 13.99 -13.57 -8.83
C HIS A 321 14.39 -15.00 -9.26
N GLU A 322 13.43 -15.73 -9.82
CA GLU A 322 13.42 -17.18 -10.10
C GLU A 322 13.26 -18.11 -8.89
N ASN A 323 13.46 -17.60 -7.67
CA ASN A 323 13.24 -18.34 -6.43
C ASN A 323 11.84 -18.05 -5.85
N HIS A 324 11.64 -16.84 -5.32
CA HIS A 324 10.37 -16.42 -4.67
C HIS A 324 9.38 -15.80 -5.65
N TRP A 325 9.88 -15.26 -6.77
CA TRP A 325 9.04 -14.68 -7.82
C TRP A 325 9.64 -14.86 -9.20
N ARG A 326 8.79 -14.84 -10.24
CA ARG A 326 9.21 -14.89 -11.65
C ARG A 326 8.53 -13.79 -12.46
N LEU A 327 9.14 -13.45 -13.59
CA LEU A 327 8.63 -12.44 -14.51
C LEU A 327 8.70 -12.93 -15.95
N GLN A 328 7.59 -12.78 -16.68
CA GLN A 328 7.49 -13.05 -18.11
C GLN A 328 7.06 -11.76 -18.85
N PRO A 329 7.77 -11.30 -19.89
CA PRO A 329 9.00 -11.87 -20.42
C PRO A 329 10.19 -11.75 -19.44
N LYS A 330 11.08 -12.75 -19.46
CA LYS A 330 12.29 -12.73 -18.64
C LYS A 330 13.11 -11.46 -18.91
N PRO A 331 13.57 -10.76 -17.86
CA PRO A 331 14.36 -9.56 -18.02
C PRO A 331 15.61 -9.75 -18.89
N LYS A 332 15.80 -8.84 -19.86
CA LYS A 332 16.94 -8.87 -20.79
C LYS A 332 18.30 -8.77 -20.08
N ILE A 333 18.33 -8.20 -18.86
CA ILE A 333 19.51 -8.19 -17.98
C ILE A 333 20.03 -9.60 -17.66
N TYR A 334 19.20 -10.65 -17.71
CA TYR A 334 19.67 -12.01 -17.41
C TYR A 334 20.37 -12.69 -18.59
N SER A 335 20.40 -12.08 -19.77
CA SER A 335 21.19 -12.58 -20.90
C SER A 335 22.69 -12.45 -20.61
N ASN A 336 23.43 -13.56 -20.70
CA ASN A 336 24.88 -13.60 -20.44
C ASN A 336 25.64 -12.66 -21.37
N LEU A 337 25.33 -12.69 -22.68
CA LEU A 337 25.97 -11.84 -23.68
C LEU A 337 25.76 -10.34 -23.37
N ARG A 338 24.53 -9.94 -23.05
CA ARG A 338 24.23 -8.53 -22.74
C ARG A 338 24.95 -8.08 -21.47
N ARG A 339 25.02 -8.93 -20.44
CA ARG A 339 25.78 -8.65 -19.21
C ARG A 339 27.27 -8.51 -19.50
N PHE A 340 27.82 -9.43 -20.29
CA PHE A 340 29.23 -9.39 -20.69
C PHE A 340 29.58 -8.07 -21.39
N LEU A 341 28.80 -7.68 -22.40
CA LEU A 341 29.05 -6.44 -23.16
C LEU A 341 29.01 -5.19 -22.27
N ILE A 342 28.14 -5.14 -21.27
CA ILE A 342 28.03 -3.98 -20.38
C ILE A 342 29.08 -4.00 -19.26
N ARG A 343 29.54 -5.19 -18.87
CA ARG A 343 30.70 -5.35 -18.01
C ARG A 343 31.97 -4.80 -18.67
N LEU A 344 32.13 -4.92 -19.99
CA LEU A 344 33.23 -4.26 -20.72
C LEU A 344 33.21 -2.74 -20.56
N LEU A 345 32.02 -2.14 -20.41
CA LEU A 345 31.86 -0.70 -20.12
C LEU A 345 32.04 -0.37 -18.62
N GLY A 346 32.46 -1.34 -17.80
CA GLY A 346 32.64 -1.18 -16.36
C GLY A 346 31.33 -1.14 -15.56
N ILE A 347 30.21 -1.58 -16.15
CA ILE A 347 28.91 -1.63 -15.50
C ILE A 347 28.61 -3.09 -15.16
N ASN A 348 28.69 -3.45 -13.88
CA ASN A 348 28.11 -4.69 -13.40
C ASN A 348 26.62 -4.44 -13.14
N TYR A 349 25.70 -5.11 -13.82
CA TYR A 349 24.27 -4.97 -13.56
C TYR A 349 23.66 -6.36 -13.44
N ASN A 350 23.36 -6.77 -12.21
CA ASN A 350 22.76 -8.07 -11.90
C ASN A 350 21.78 -7.95 -10.73
N LEU A 351 20.47 -8.08 -11.02
CA LEU A 351 19.41 -7.99 -10.03
C LEU A 351 19.52 -9.06 -8.94
N ARG A 352 20.01 -10.27 -9.25
CA ARG A 352 20.22 -11.35 -8.28
C ARG A 352 21.37 -11.09 -7.31
N LYS A 353 22.17 -10.08 -7.57
CA LYS A 353 23.29 -9.66 -6.72
C LYS A 353 23.03 -8.29 -6.10
N LEU A 354 21.81 -7.78 -6.21
CA LEU A 354 21.44 -6.53 -5.55
C LEU A 354 21.72 -6.65 -4.05
N SER A 355 22.51 -5.72 -3.52
CA SER A 355 22.93 -5.77 -2.12
C SER A 355 21.77 -5.33 -1.24
N HIS A 356 21.09 -6.30 -0.64
CA HIS A 356 19.99 -5.99 0.26
C HIS A 356 20.50 -5.45 1.61
N TRP A 357 21.79 -5.63 1.94
CA TRP A 357 22.44 -5.07 3.14
C TRP A 357 23.03 -3.70 2.89
N ALA A 358 23.91 -3.56 1.87
CA ALA A 358 24.68 -2.34 1.69
C ALA A 358 23.83 -1.18 1.18
N ILE A 359 22.75 -1.44 0.44
CA ILE A 359 21.89 -0.37 -0.08
C ILE A 359 21.16 0.35 1.05
N PRO A 360 20.38 -0.34 1.92
CA PRO A 360 19.72 0.34 3.04
C PRO A 360 20.75 1.00 3.95
N ASP A 361 21.80 0.27 4.34
CA ASP A 361 22.78 0.77 5.30
C ASP A 361 23.52 2.02 4.76
N PHE A 362 23.83 2.07 3.46
CA PHE A 362 24.36 3.27 2.81
C PHE A 362 23.39 4.46 2.89
N PHE A 363 22.11 4.27 2.57
CA PHE A 363 21.13 5.37 2.64
C PHE A 363 20.91 5.85 4.08
N PHE A 364 20.64 4.94 5.01
CA PHE A 364 20.38 5.31 6.41
C PHE A 364 21.62 5.89 7.09
N SER A 365 22.83 5.35 6.85
CA SER A 365 24.07 5.95 7.34
C SER A 365 24.32 7.35 6.74
N MET A 366 24.00 7.56 5.47
CA MET A 366 24.09 8.87 4.84
C MET A 366 23.12 9.87 5.49
N PHE A 367 21.88 9.47 5.74
CA PHE A 367 20.91 10.31 6.44
C PHE A 367 21.38 10.65 7.85
N ARG A 368 21.72 9.64 8.66
CA ARG A 368 22.19 9.80 10.05
C ARG A 368 23.42 10.71 10.15
N ARG A 369 24.43 10.49 9.29
CA ARG A 369 25.69 11.25 9.31
C ARG A 369 25.49 12.72 8.93
N ASN A 370 24.60 13.03 8.00
CA ASN A 370 24.52 14.37 7.42
C ASN A 370 23.37 15.22 7.99
N LEU A 371 22.28 14.60 8.44
CA LEU A 371 21.15 15.31 9.04
C LEU A 371 21.10 15.17 10.57
N GLY A 372 21.82 14.19 11.12
CA GLY A 372 21.80 13.87 12.55
C GLY A 372 20.63 12.96 12.95
N MET A 373 20.63 12.55 14.22
CA MET A 373 19.54 11.75 14.81
C MET A 373 18.31 12.60 15.17
N ASN A 374 18.51 13.91 15.34
CA ASN A 374 17.46 14.90 15.57
C ASN A 374 17.46 15.86 14.39
N SER A 375 16.40 15.84 13.58
CA SER A 375 16.33 16.66 12.39
C SER A 375 14.91 17.11 12.07
N LYS A 376 14.81 18.28 11.46
CA LYS A 376 13.57 18.75 10.82
C LYS A 376 13.84 18.94 9.34
N ILE A 377 13.07 18.26 8.51
CA ILE A 377 13.23 18.23 7.05
C ILE A 377 11.97 18.80 6.43
N LEU A 378 12.13 19.81 5.58
CA LEU A 378 11.02 20.41 4.85
C LEU A 378 11.04 19.94 3.40
N PHE A 379 10.02 19.21 2.99
CA PHE A 379 9.92 18.58 1.68
C PHE A 379 8.92 19.32 0.79
N PHE A 380 9.39 19.82 -0.35
CA PHE A 380 8.60 20.47 -1.38
C PHE A 380 8.37 19.49 -2.52
N PHE A 381 7.11 19.11 -2.73
CA PHE A 381 6.71 18.34 -3.90
C PHE A 381 6.23 19.29 -5.00
N THR A 382 6.95 19.34 -6.14
CA THR A 382 6.64 20.25 -7.26
C THR A 382 6.06 19.52 -8.48
N ASP A 383 5.31 20.25 -9.30
CA ASP A 383 4.91 19.83 -10.65
C ASP A 383 5.24 20.94 -11.66
N ILE A 384 6.47 20.90 -12.16
CA ILE A 384 6.98 21.91 -13.09
C ILE A 384 6.37 21.86 -14.50
N ASN A 385 5.77 20.73 -14.89
CA ASN A 385 5.19 20.58 -16.24
C ASN A 385 3.78 21.18 -16.30
N GLU A 386 3.06 21.21 -15.18
CA GLU A 386 1.77 21.89 -15.09
C GLU A 386 1.93 23.42 -15.08
N THR A 387 3.05 23.92 -14.55
CA THR A 387 3.40 25.33 -14.59
C THR A 387 3.99 25.68 -15.96
N LYS A 388 3.20 26.25 -16.87
CA LYS A 388 3.68 26.84 -18.15
C LYS A 388 4.66 28.03 -17.96
N TYR A 389 5.24 28.20 -16.78
CA TYR A 389 5.93 29.38 -16.29
C TYR A 389 7.45 29.22 -16.35
N ASN A 390 8.16 30.32 -16.55
CA ASN A 390 9.61 30.32 -16.60
C ASN A 390 10.19 30.29 -15.18
N ARG A 391 11.35 29.67 -14.99
CA ARG A 391 12.03 29.62 -13.69
C ARG A 391 12.47 31.01 -13.19
N LYS A 392 12.55 31.98 -14.11
CA LYS A 392 12.83 33.39 -13.80
C LYS A 392 11.63 34.13 -13.19
N ASP A 393 10.44 33.53 -13.17
CA ASP A 393 9.28 34.14 -12.56
C ASP A 393 9.48 34.33 -11.06
N ILE A 394 9.13 35.52 -10.57
CA ILE A 394 9.28 35.97 -9.18
C ILE A 394 8.64 35.02 -8.16
N ASN A 395 7.68 34.18 -8.57
CA ASN A 395 7.04 33.19 -7.69
C ASN A 395 7.00 31.79 -8.31
N TYR A 396 8.06 31.41 -9.04
CA TYR A 396 8.11 30.10 -9.70
C TYR A 396 7.90 28.95 -8.71
N LEU A 397 8.59 28.98 -7.57
CA LEU A 397 8.52 27.91 -6.58
C LEU A 397 7.14 27.81 -5.94
N GLY A 398 6.50 28.93 -5.58
CA GLY A 398 5.14 28.93 -5.02
C GLY A 398 4.11 28.39 -6.01
N LYS A 399 4.26 28.72 -7.30
CA LYS A 399 3.40 28.20 -8.38
C LYS A 399 3.63 26.70 -8.65
N ALA A 400 4.90 26.26 -8.68
CA ALA A 400 5.26 24.87 -9.00
C ALA A 400 5.00 23.90 -7.84
N THR A 401 5.14 24.36 -6.61
CA THR A 401 4.91 23.54 -5.42
C THR A 401 3.45 23.12 -5.35
N LYS A 402 3.18 21.83 -5.15
CA LYS A 402 1.83 21.30 -4.88
C LYS A 402 1.62 21.05 -3.40
N TYR A 403 2.59 20.44 -2.74
CA TYR A 403 2.56 20.11 -1.32
C TYR A 403 3.87 20.50 -0.64
N ILE A 404 3.78 20.95 0.61
CA ILE A 404 4.93 21.14 1.49
C ILE A 404 4.69 20.27 2.72
N ILE A 405 5.65 19.41 3.04
CA ILE A 405 5.56 18.46 4.16
C ILE A 405 6.74 18.69 5.09
N LEU A 406 6.46 18.95 6.36
CA LEU A 406 7.47 18.99 7.42
C LEU A 406 7.56 17.59 8.05
N ILE A 407 8.78 17.06 8.11
CA ILE A 407 9.10 15.78 8.73
C ILE A 407 10.03 16.06 9.91
N GLY A 408 9.60 15.69 11.12
CA GLY A 408 10.41 15.75 12.34
C GLY A 408 10.92 14.38 12.73
N VAL A 409 12.22 14.30 12.99
CA VAL A 409 12.93 13.12 13.46
C VAL A 409 13.56 13.44 14.81
N GLU A 410 13.34 12.58 15.80
CA GLU A 410 14.07 12.61 17.09
C GLU A 410 14.60 11.22 17.40
N ASN A 411 15.85 11.15 17.87
CA ASN A 411 16.55 9.91 18.19
C ASN A 411 16.48 8.86 17.08
N GLY A 412 16.52 9.30 15.81
CA GLY A 412 16.43 8.42 14.64
C GLY A 412 15.05 7.80 14.43
N ALA A 413 13.99 8.40 14.98
CA ALA A 413 12.60 7.99 14.75
C ALA A 413 11.83 9.14 14.12
N ILE A 414 11.08 8.85 13.06
CA ILE A 414 10.12 9.83 12.54
C ILE A 414 8.97 9.93 13.54
N ILE A 415 8.71 11.13 14.03
CA ILE A 415 7.73 11.41 15.09
C ILE A 415 6.61 12.29 14.59
N THR A 416 6.90 13.18 13.64
CA THR A 416 5.91 14.10 13.09
C THR A 416 6.00 14.15 11.58
N ILE A 417 4.84 14.05 10.92
CA ILE A 417 4.66 14.39 9.52
C ILE A 417 3.50 15.36 9.46
N ARG A 418 3.73 16.56 8.92
CA ARG A 418 2.72 17.62 8.88
C ARG A 418 2.69 18.30 7.52
N LEU A 419 1.48 18.57 7.02
CA LEU A 419 1.30 19.44 5.86
C LEU A 419 1.48 20.92 6.27
N VAL A 420 2.30 21.64 5.53
CA VAL A 420 2.55 23.07 5.73
C VAL A 420 1.83 23.87 4.65
N ASN A 421 1.19 24.98 5.05
CA ASN A 421 0.55 25.88 4.11
C ASN A 421 1.61 26.64 3.31
N LYS A 422 1.41 26.79 2.00
CA LYS A 422 2.37 27.50 1.13
C LYS A 422 2.51 28.97 1.52
N GLY A 423 1.40 29.64 1.83
CA GLY A 423 1.40 31.05 2.20
C GLY A 423 2.17 31.36 3.48
N ASP A 424 2.43 30.35 4.30
CA ASP A 424 3.23 30.49 5.52
C ASP A 424 4.73 30.64 5.25
N LEU A 425 5.17 30.22 4.06
CA LEU A 425 6.58 30.04 3.73
C LEU A 425 7.00 30.73 2.45
N ILE A 426 6.09 30.87 1.48
CA ILE A 426 6.32 31.49 0.18
C ILE A 426 5.38 32.67 0.02
N SER A 427 5.93 33.88 -0.02
CA SER A 427 5.19 35.09 -0.35
C SER A 427 5.00 35.22 -1.87
N ASN A 428 3.80 35.60 -2.29
CA ASN A 428 3.48 35.69 -3.72
C ASN A 428 4.18 36.85 -4.46
N ASN A 429 4.78 37.77 -3.71
CA ASN A 429 5.26 39.06 -4.21
C ASN A 429 6.79 39.19 -4.21
N LYS A 430 7.54 38.15 -3.82
CA LYS A 430 9.01 38.18 -3.75
C LYS A 430 9.61 36.93 -4.38
N ASN A 431 10.76 37.11 -5.02
CA ASN A 431 11.59 36.01 -5.49
C ASN A 431 12.37 35.45 -4.31
N GLU A 432 11.79 34.48 -3.63
CA GLU A 432 12.38 33.88 -2.43
C GLU A 432 13.41 32.83 -2.81
N SER A 433 14.61 33.00 -2.27
CA SER A 433 15.66 31.99 -2.36
C SER A 433 15.35 30.83 -1.41
N LEU A 434 15.92 29.65 -1.68
CA LEU A 434 15.85 28.53 -0.73
C LEU A 434 16.41 28.89 0.65
N GLU A 435 17.39 29.79 0.69
CA GLU A 435 17.96 30.30 1.93
C GLU A 435 16.96 31.16 2.71
N SER A 436 16.24 32.07 2.05
CA SER A 436 15.21 32.88 2.72
C SER A 436 14.06 32.02 3.22
N ILE A 437 13.66 31.00 2.45
CA ILE A 437 12.64 30.02 2.88
C ILE A 437 13.17 29.20 4.06
N TRP A 438 14.44 28.80 4.04
CA TRP A 438 15.07 28.04 5.14
C TRP A 438 15.14 28.84 6.43
N LEU A 439 15.53 30.11 6.35
CA LEU A 439 15.53 31.03 7.50
C LEU A 439 14.11 31.22 8.05
N THR A 440 13.14 31.54 7.18
CA THR A 440 11.73 31.72 7.57
C THR A 440 11.17 30.45 8.21
N SER A 441 11.42 29.29 7.59
CA SER A 441 10.99 27.99 8.12
C SER A 441 11.63 27.68 9.47
N SER A 442 12.91 28.02 9.65
CA SER A 442 13.65 27.78 10.89
C SER A 442 13.12 28.64 12.04
N THR A 443 12.72 29.88 11.76
CA THR A 443 12.07 30.73 12.78
C THR A 443 10.70 30.19 13.19
N LYS A 444 9.91 29.70 12.22
CA LYS A 444 8.53 29.26 12.46
C LYS A 444 8.44 27.87 13.09
N PHE A 445 9.29 26.95 12.67
CA PHE A 445 9.20 25.53 13.05
C PHE A 445 10.34 25.08 13.95
N GLY A 446 11.23 25.99 14.37
CA GLY A 446 12.51 25.69 15.00
C GLY A 446 13.55 25.24 13.98
N PHE A 447 14.78 25.01 14.44
CA PHE A 447 15.93 24.70 13.57
C PHE A 447 15.60 23.63 12.50
N LEU A 448 15.74 24.02 11.24
CA LEU A 448 15.51 23.15 10.09
C LEU A 448 16.84 22.58 9.59
N SER A 449 16.98 21.26 9.57
CA SER A 449 18.21 20.62 9.09
C SER A 449 18.38 20.77 7.59
N THR A 450 17.30 20.62 6.82
CA THR A 450 17.35 20.75 5.35
C THR A 450 15.98 20.98 4.72
N ILE A 451 15.99 21.61 3.55
CA ILE A 451 14.91 21.68 2.57
C ILE A 451 15.26 20.73 1.43
N ILE A 452 14.29 19.91 1.02
CA ILE A 452 14.39 19.04 -0.16
C ILE A 452 13.29 19.42 -1.13
N ILE A 453 13.65 19.79 -2.35
CA ILE A 453 12.71 19.95 -3.46
C ILE A 453 12.79 18.69 -4.32
N LEU A 454 11.64 18.07 -4.58
CA LEU A 454 11.53 16.93 -5.48
C LEU A 454 10.36 17.11 -6.45
N ASP A 455 10.69 17.08 -7.73
CA ASP A 455 9.70 17.23 -8.79
C ASP A 455 9.04 15.90 -9.18
N LYS A 456 7.74 15.98 -9.46
CA LYS A 456 6.92 14.88 -9.95
C LYS A 456 7.50 14.20 -11.18
N THR A 457 8.06 14.96 -12.14
CA THR A 457 8.61 14.40 -13.38
C THR A 457 9.77 13.45 -13.09
N LEU A 458 10.63 13.80 -12.14
CA LEU A 458 11.74 12.94 -11.73
C LEU A 458 11.26 11.65 -11.09
N LEU A 459 10.25 11.74 -10.20
CA LEU A 459 9.65 10.57 -9.58
C LEU A 459 8.95 9.65 -10.61
N GLN A 460 8.23 10.22 -11.57
CA GLN A 460 7.58 9.48 -12.64
C GLN A 460 8.61 8.74 -13.52
N GLU A 461 9.68 9.43 -13.94
CA GLU A 461 10.77 8.83 -14.71
C GLU A 461 11.49 7.74 -13.90
N PHE A 462 11.72 7.96 -12.60
CA PHE A 462 12.30 6.95 -11.70
C PHE A 462 11.42 5.70 -11.61
N ILE A 463 10.13 5.86 -11.28
CA ILE A 463 9.18 4.75 -11.16
C ILE A 463 9.05 4.00 -12.49
N SER A 464 8.89 4.71 -13.59
CA SER A 464 8.78 4.11 -14.92
C SER A 464 9.99 3.22 -15.22
N HIS A 465 11.21 3.73 -15.11
CA HIS A 465 12.39 2.99 -15.56
C HIS A 465 12.93 1.95 -14.56
N PHE A 466 12.78 2.16 -13.25
CA PHE A 466 13.28 1.23 -12.23
C PHE A 466 12.25 0.18 -11.80
N ILE A 467 10.95 0.51 -11.83
CA ILE A 467 9.86 -0.39 -11.42
C ILE A 467 9.15 -1.00 -12.64
N PHE A 468 8.75 -0.18 -13.61
CA PHE A 468 7.94 -0.65 -14.75
C PHE A 468 8.75 -1.08 -15.98
N GLU A 469 10.01 -0.72 -16.14
CA GLU A 469 10.84 -1.17 -17.29
C GLU A 469 11.86 -2.26 -16.96
N GLN A 470 11.66 -3.02 -15.87
CA GLN A 470 12.56 -4.09 -15.42
C GLN A 470 12.96 -5.11 -16.50
N THR A 471 12.09 -5.34 -17.51
CA THR A 471 12.35 -6.29 -18.59
C THR A 471 13.28 -5.73 -19.67
N LYS A 472 13.33 -4.41 -19.82
CA LYS A 472 14.17 -3.71 -20.79
C LYS A 472 15.59 -3.58 -20.25
N PHE A 473 16.55 -3.66 -21.17
CA PHE A 473 17.96 -3.44 -20.85
C PHE A 473 18.35 -2.04 -21.32
N ALA A 474 18.22 -1.06 -20.41
CA ALA A 474 18.43 0.36 -20.72
C ALA A 474 19.25 1.05 -19.61
N PRO A 475 20.57 0.83 -19.54
CA PRO A 475 21.42 1.51 -18.56
C PRO A 475 21.50 3.03 -18.82
N PHE A 476 21.43 3.46 -20.09
CA PHE A 476 21.53 4.87 -20.45
C PHE A 476 20.30 5.70 -20.05
N THR A 477 19.11 5.10 -20.04
CA THR A 477 17.91 5.78 -19.51
C THR A 477 18.02 5.98 -18.00
N LYS A 478 18.63 5.03 -17.27
CA LYS A 478 18.97 5.21 -15.85
C LYS A 478 19.98 6.32 -15.61
N MET A 479 20.94 6.51 -16.53
CA MET A 479 21.85 7.66 -16.49
C MET A 479 21.13 8.98 -16.74
N LYS A 480 20.09 9.03 -17.58
CA LYS A 480 19.25 10.22 -17.77
C LYS A 480 18.57 10.62 -16.45
N ILE A 481 18.08 9.66 -15.68
CA ILE A 481 17.49 9.90 -14.36
C ILE A 481 18.53 10.49 -13.39
N LEU A 482 19.76 9.97 -13.38
CA LEU A 482 20.85 10.58 -12.62
C LEU A 482 21.13 12.02 -13.05
N LYS A 483 21.09 12.33 -14.35
CA LYS A 483 21.21 13.72 -14.85
C LYS A 483 20.06 14.60 -14.34
N MET A 484 18.85 14.07 -14.22
CA MET A 484 17.72 14.81 -13.64
C MET A 484 17.91 15.07 -12.14
N PHE A 485 18.36 14.08 -11.35
CA PHE A 485 18.71 14.29 -9.93
C PHE A 485 19.78 15.37 -9.73
N LYS A 486 20.68 15.58 -10.70
CA LYS A 486 21.68 16.65 -10.67
C LYS A 486 21.13 18.03 -11.02
N ASN A 487 20.02 18.09 -11.73
CA ASN A 487 19.44 19.32 -12.22
C ASN A 487 18.50 19.91 -11.17
N LYS A 488 18.84 21.10 -10.68
CA LYS A 488 18.05 21.86 -9.69
C LYS A 488 16.60 22.10 -10.07
N LYS A 489 16.23 21.93 -11.34
CA LYS A 489 14.83 22.01 -11.80
C LYS A 489 13.99 20.84 -11.28
N TYR A 490 14.61 19.67 -11.11
CA TYR A 490 13.93 18.43 -10.74
C TYR A 490 14.24 17.99 -9.30
N PHE A 491 15.44 18.28 -8.81
CA PHE A 491 15.86 17.98 -7.45
C PHE A 491 16.83 19.03 -6.92
N ASP A 492 16.49 19.67 -5.82
CA ASP A 492 17.33 20.67 -5.15
C ASP A 492 17.31 20.45 -3.63
N MET A 493 18.39 20.85 -2.96
CA MET A 493 18.50 20.68 -1.50
C MET A 493 19.27 21.84 -0.88
N PHE A 494 18.78 22.35 0.24
CA PHE A 494 19.42 23.45 0.97
C PHE A 494 19.34 23.27 2.50
N PRO A 495 20.43 23.43 3.26
CA PRO A 495 21.80 23.56 2.79
C PRO A 495 22.26 22.28 2.06
N GLU A 496 23.19 22.44 1.11
CA GLU A 496 23.70 21.31 0.34
C GLU A 496 24.58 20.40 1.22
N ILE A 497 24.11 19.18 1.50
CA ILE A 497 24.88 18.16 2.22
C ILE A 497 26.02 17.58 1.35
N PRO A 498 27.12 17.06 1.94
CA PRO A 498 28.24 16.51 1.19
C PRO A 498 27.86 15.46 0.13
N PRO A 499 26.95 14.51 0.38
CA PRO A 499 26.48 13.59 -0.65
C PRO A 499 25.85 14.29 -1.87
N TYR A 500 25.01 15.31 -1.63
CA TYR A 500 24.39 16.07 -2.71
C TYR A 500 25.44 16.85 -3.52
N LYS A 501 26.43 17.45 -2.86
CA LYS A 501 27.58 18.09 -3.52
C LYS A 501 28.35 17.10 -4.40
N LEU A 502 28.60 15.88 -3.92
CA LEU A 502 29.27 14.82 -4.69
C LEU A 502 28.47 14.40 -5.93
N LEU A 503 27.15 14.22 -5.78
CA LEU A 503 26.22 13.92 -6.88
C LEU A 503 26.31 15.01 -7.97
N ARG A 504 26.38 16.28 -7.58
CA ARG A 504 26.47 17.41 -8.53
C ARG A 504 27.84 17.48 -9.23
N LYS A 505 28.93 17.26 -8.50
CA LYS A 505 30.32 17.37 -9.02
C LYS A 505 30.69 16.31 -10.05
N HIS A 506 30.32 15.05 -9.83
CA HIS A 506 30.74 13.95 -10.71
C HIS A 506 29.89 13.83 -11.97
N GLY A 507 30.50 13.49 -13.11
CA GLY A 507 29.76 13.15 -14.33
C GLY A 507 28.81 11.96 -14.10
N ALA A 508 27.63 11.95 -14.73
CA ALA A 508 26.60 10.93 -14.45
C ALA A 508 27.09 9.48 -14.66
N PHE A 509 27.96 9.26 -15.64
CA PHE A 509 28.60 7.97 -15.88
C PHE A 509 29.60 7.59 -14.77
N SER A 510 30.48 8.51 -14.40
CA SER A 510 31.45 8.33 -13.32
C SER A 510 30.74 8.05 -11.98
N LEU A 511 29.70 8.82 -11.68
CA LEU A 511 28.89 8.63 -10.48
C LEU A 511 28.18 7.27 -10.48
N PHE A 512 27.59 6.88 -11.60
CA PHE A 512 26.97 5.56 -11.73
C PHE A 512 27.99 4.46 -11.46
N LYS A 513 29.18 4.52 -12.07
CA LYS A 513 30.27 3.57 -11.84
C LYS A 513 30.77 3.56 -10.39
N LEU A 514 30.78 4.72 -9.72
CA LEU A 514 31.19 4.87 -8.32
C LEU A 514 30.19 4.24 -7.35
N LEU A 515 28.89 4.38 -7.61
CA LEU A 515 27.84 3.87 -6.72
C LEU A 515 27.50 2.39 -6.99
N LEU A 516 27.70 1.91 -8.22
CA LEU A 516 27.35 0.55 -8.62
C LEU A 516 27.90 -0.56 -7.70
N PRO A 517 29.14 -0.46 -7.17
CA PRO A 517 29.66 -1.43 -6.23
C PRO A 517 28.93 -1.49 -4.88
N ILE A 518 28.24 -0.43 -4.47
CA ILE A 518 27.40 -0.41 -3.26
C ILE A 518 26.10 -1.16 -3.54
N PHE A 519 25.56 -0.98 -4.75
CA PHE A 519 24.30 -1.59 -5.16
C PHE A 519 24.40 -3.10 -5.45
N ILE A 520 25.60 -3.66 -5.56
CA ILE A 520 25.83 -5.04 -6.00
C ILE A 520 26.86 -5.74 -5.11
N ASP A 521 26.48 -6.90 -4.58
CA ASP A 521 27.40 -7.77 -3.84
C ASP A 521 28.50 -8.28 -4.77
N ARG A 522 29.76 -7.93 -4.44
CA ARG A 522 30.94 -8.21 -5.25
C ARG A 522 31.36 -9.68 -5.31
N HIS A 523 30.87 -10.53 -4.40
CA HIS A 523 31.14 -11.96 -4.43
C HIS A 523 30.35 -12.61 -5.59
N GLU A 524 30.88 -12.47 -6.80
CA GLU A 524 30.76 -13.46 -7.87
C GLU A 524 31.92 -14.43 -7.64
N PHE A 525 31.66 -15.51 -6.90
CA PHE A 525 32.15 -16.88 -7.05
C PHE A 525 31.69 -17.65 -5.82
#